data_AF-A0A8T5QF79-F1
#
_entry.id   AF-A0A8T5QF79-F1
#
_cell.length_a   1.000
_cell.length_b   1.000
_cell.length_c   1.000
_cell.angle_alpha   90.00
_cell.angle_beta   90.00
_cell.angle_gamma   90.00
#
_symmetry.space_group_name_H-M   'P 1'
#
loop_
_entity.id
_entity.type
_entity.pdbx_description
1 polymer ?
#
loop_
_entity_poly.entity_id
_entity_poly.type
_entity_poly.pdbx_seq_one_letter_code
_entity_poly.pdbx_strand_id
1 'polypeptide(L)' 'MAKGVDFFNSMEHLEPKCPKCKVKIEWGMNTEWSDEHDKHVCTGCGTVLK' A
#
# COMPACT_ATOMS: atom_id res chain seq x y z
N MET A 1 25.36 4.95 -29.41
CA MET A 1 24.07 4.23 -29.43
C MET A 1 23.44 4.33 -28.04
N ALA A 2 22.13 4.59 -28.00
CA ALA A 2 21.19 4.77 -26.89
C ALA A 2 21.70 4.73 -25.42
N LYS A 3 21.50 5.86 -24.70
CA LYS A 3 21.33 5.88 -23.24
C LYS A 3 20.16 4.94 -22.92
N GLY A 4 20.46 3.83 -22.26
CA GLY A 4 19.46 2.88 -21.78
C GLY A 4 18.42 3.63 -20.96
N VAL A 5 17.18 3.54 -21.40
CA VAL A 5 15.99 3.98 -20.67
C VAL A 5 16.08 3.46 -19.23
N ASP A 6 16.15 4.38 -18.26
CA ASP A 6 15.81 4.07 -16.88
C ASP A 6 14.35 3.63 -16.92
N PHE A 7 14.14 2.32 -17.07
CA PHE A 7 12.86 1.67 -16.88
C PHE A 7 12.42 2.05 -15.49
N PHE A 8 11.53 3.05 -15.44
CA PHE A 8 10.66 3.36 -14.33
C PHE A 8 10.39 2.05 -13.58
N ASN A 9 10.97 1.91 -12.39
CA ASN A 9 10.82 0.72 -11.57
C ASN A 9 9.39 0.75 -10.96
N SER A 10 8.38 0.73 -11.85
CA SER A 10 6.97 0.83 -11.54
C SER A 10 6.46 -0.35 -10.72
N MET A 11 7.30 -1.39 -10.54
CA MET A 11 7.01 -2.51 -9.64
C MET A 11 7.23 -2.15 -8.17
N GLU A 12 8.12 -1.22 -7.83
CA GLU A 12 8.33 -0.81 -6.43
C GLU A 12 7.18 0.04 -5.87
N HIS A 13 6.33 0.59 -6.75
CA HIS A 13 5.07 1.26 -6.41
C HIS A 13 3.84 0.36 -6.46
N LEU A 14 3.98 -0.93 -6.83
CA LEU A 14 2.83 -1.83 -6.98
C LEU A 14 2.27 -2.29 -5.63
N GLU A 15 3.07 -2.24 -4.57
CA GLU A 15 2.72 -2.78 -3.27
C GLU A 15 2.45 -1.63 -2.29
N PRO A 16 1.17 -1.25 -2.07
CA PRO A 16 0.84 -0.24 -1.06
C PRO A 16 1.35 -0.69 0.31
N LYS A 17 1.85 0.23 1.14
CA LYS A 17 2.36 -0.06 2.51
C LYS A 17 1.65 0.83 3.54
N CYS A 18 1.39 0.33 4.76
CA CYS A 18 0.82 1.15 5.85
C CYS A 18 1.80 2.30 6.11
N PRO A 19 1.39 3.59 6.05
CA PRO A 19 2.30 4.70 6.29
C PRO A 19 2.82 4.73 7.74
N LYS A 20 2.15 4.05 8.67
CA LYS A 20 2.51 3.99 10.10
C LYS A 20 3.44 2.82 10.45
N CYS A 21 3.05 1.58 10.17
CA CYS A 21 3.87 0.40 10.49
C CYS A 21 4.70 -0.14 9.33
N LYS A 22 4.59 0.44 8.12
CA LYS A 22 5.29 0.01 6.90
C LYS A 22 5.01 -1.45 6.48
N VAL A 23 4.00 -2.09 7.08
CA VAL A 23 3.54 -3.41 6.64
C VAL A 23 3.00 -3.29 5.22
N LYS A 24 3.20 -4.34 4.44
CA LYS A 24 2.60 -4.46 3.12
C LYS A 24 1.07 -4.49 3.25
N ILE A 25 0.40 -3.59 2.52
CA ILE A 25 -1.06 -3.56 2.43
C ILE A 25 -1.48 -4.64 1.47
N GLU A 26 -2.08 -5.67 2.04
CA GLU A 26 -2.71 -6.76 1.31
C GLU A 26 -4.20 -6.69 1.61
N TRP A 27 -4.96 -6.19 0.61
CA TRP A 27 -6.40 -6.02 0.70
C TRP A 27 -7.07 -7.36 1.02
N GLY A 28 -7.75 -7.43 2.17
CA GLY A 28 -8.40 -8.64 2.68
C GLY A 28 -7.53 -9.58 3.52
N MET A 29 -6.24 -9.25 3.74
CA MET A 29 -5.34 -10.01 4.64
C MET A 29 -4.85 -9.16 5.80
N ASN A 30 -4.21 -8.02 5.49
CA ASN A 30 -3.65 -7.10 6.49
C ASN A 30 -4.42 -5.76 6.56
N THR A 31 -5.62 -5.76 5.98
CA THR A 31 -6.56 -4.64 6.01
C THR A 31 -7.97 -5.12 6.31
N GLU A 32 -8.68 -4.40 7.15
CA GLU A 32 -10.11 -4.57 7.40
C GLU A 32 -10.88 -3.39 6.77
N TRP A 33 -12.12 -3.62 6.36
CA TRP A 33 -13.01 -2.54 5.94
C TRP A 33 -13.67 -1.92 7.18
N SER A 34 -13.58 -0.60 7.33
CA SER A 34 -14.26 0.15 8.39
C SER A 34 -15.43 0.93 7.80
N ASP A 35 -16.64 0.49 8.15
CA ASP A 35 -17.91 1.07 7.71
C ASP A 35 -18.09 2.51 8.23
N GLU A 36 -17.60 2.81 9.44
CA GLU A 36 -17.65 4.16 10.03
C GLU A 36 -16.91 5.22 9.23
N HIS A 37 -15.87 4.83 8.49
CA HIS A 37 -15.01 5.74 7.76
C HIS A 37 -15.07 5.55 6.23
N ASP A 38 -15.86 4.58 5.77
CA ASP A 38 -15.94 4.11 4.37
C ASP A 38 -14.54 3.87 3.77
N LYS A 39 -13.64 3.32 4.60
CA LYS A 39 -12.22 3.20 4.29
C LYS A 39 -11.66 1.89 4.82
N HIS A 40 -10.62 1.42 4.17
CA HIS A 40 -9.84 0.32 4.70
C HIS A 40 -8.93 0.78 5.82
N VAL A 41 -8.82 -0.02 6.87
CA VAL A 41 -7.93 0.19 7.99
C VAL A 41 -6.91 -0.95 7.99
N CYS A 42 -5.64 -0.63 8.20
CA CYS A 42 -4.64 -1.66 8.35
C CYS A 42 -4.78 -2.34 9.72
N THR A 43 -4.96 -3.66 9.73
CA THR A 43 -5.16 -4.48 10.94
C THR A 43 -3.93 -4.54 11.84
N GLY A 44 -2.73 -4.29 11.28
CA GLY A 44 -1.48 -4.28 12.05
C GLY A 44 -1.21 -2.99 12.83
N CYS A 45 -1.66 -1.84 12.32
CA CYS A 45 -1.34 -0.51 12.88
C CYS A 45 -2.56 0.31 13.29
N GLY A 46 -3.77 -0.15 12.97
CA GLY A 46 -5.03 0.60 13.10
C GLY A 46 -5.06 1.88 12.27
N THR A 47 -4.20 1.99 11.24
CA THR A 47 -4.13 3.21 10.42
C THR A 47 -5.14 3.13 9.31
N VAL A 48 -5.98 4.17 9.21
CA VAL A 48 -6.91 4.35 8.12
C VAL A 48 -6.11 4.57 6.84
N LEU A 49 -6.23 3.64 5.91
CA LEU A 49 -5.68 3.70 4.57
C LEU A 49 -6.66 4.50 3.69
N LYS A 50 -6.11 5.22 2.72
CA LYS A 50 -6.85 6.15 1.88
C LYS A 50 -7.28 5.51 0.58
#